data_AF-A0A5C5ZZK9-F1
#
_entry.id   AF-A0A5C5ZZK9-F1
#
_cell.length_a   1.000
_cell.length_b   1.000
_cell.length_c   1.000
_cell.angle_alpha   90.00
_cell.angle_beta   90.00
_cell.angle_gamma   90.00
#
_symmetry.space_group_name_H-M   'P 1'
#
loop_
_entity.id
_entity.type
_entity.pdbx_description
1 polymer ?
#
loop_
_entity_poly.entity_id
_entity_poly.type
_entity_poly.pdbx_seq_one_letter_code
_entity_poly.pdbx_strand_id
1 'polypeptide(L)'
;MVVALSWVTLTAFSASGWSAEGELTLRVVDEATGEPIAARVELTRPELVAADASRPAPRPTSRRNSLRVVRPLSARGTIPTTSGFVVDGQVRLNLKEGPYEFRVTHGPEYRVIRGNFTIEKTSEDEHVVALPRILDMHELGWNSLDAFSPDSRHDLSQRMRSEELDVAWTNAATEEVPDASEPVHADSVGDLIAYSLGEASGMSVPTTNDPTLAALTRLTDKTNAQRIAIANPFAWALPVYLASQKIDGNFVLGDWLRLDSPVLKPSVGRPFPTEHPRDNRSLGREAEQIYWEMLSAGFRIAPLAGTGIEAQDHPIGYNRTYVNREEASASLWDSVWQGNTFVTNGPLLQAELEDHPPGYVFELSEGDKVSLTPRVTLTVRDPVDYLEVIVNGMVHYTAKLDEFAKAGGRISSINVSQPGWALVRVVTLHEDHFRAAVSAPWYFEVGGQRRISKRSVEFFQRWLADFETELKSQREADLAAYAPYIRAARRFWQVQLEQANAR
;
A
#
# COMPACT_ATOMS: atom_id res chain seq x y z
N MET A 1 -70.51 -31.24 10.72
CA MET A 1 -69.61 -31.03 9.57
C MET A 1 -69.51 -29.52 9.37
N VAL A 2 -68.56 -28.87 10.04
CA VAL A 2 -68.42 -27.40 10.08
C VAL A 2 -67.36 -27.02 9.07
N VAL A 3 -67.75 -26.25 8.05
CA VAL A 3 -66.88 -25.74 6.99
C VAL A 3 -66.18 -24.48 7.53
N ALA A 4 -64.86 -24.58 7.74
CA ALA A 4 -64.03 -23.44 8.10
C ALA A 4 -63.57 -22.72 6.82
N LEU A 5 -64.12 -21.53 6.55
CA LEU A 5 -63.57 -20.59 5.58
C LEU A 5 -62.27 -20.00 6.15
N SER A 6 -61.13 -20.41 5.59
CA SER A 6 -59.85 -19.76 5.84
C SER A 6 -59.73 -18.52 4.96
N TRP A 7 -59.73 -17.34 5.57
CA TRP A 7 -59.38 -16.09 4.91
C TRP A 7 -57.86 -16.03 4.76
N VAL A 8 -57.37 -16.18 3.53
CA VAL A 8 -55.99 -15.85 3.19
C VAL A 8 -55.93 -14.33 3.08
N THR A 9 -55.51 -13.66 4.16
CA THR A 9 -55.05 -12.27 4.08
C THR A 9 -53.72 -12.27 3.32
N LEU A 10 -53.79 -11.88 2.05
CA LEU A 10 -52.62 -11.50 1.26
C LEU A 10 -52.06 -10.22 1.87
N THR A 11 -51.09 -10.32 2.77
CA THR A 11 -50.27 -9.19 3.18
C THR A 11 -49.41 -8.80 1.99
N ALA A 12 -49.88 -7.81 1.22
CA ALA A 12 -49.03 -7.10 0.28
C ALA A 12 -47.91 -6.44 1.10
N PHE A 13 -46.73 -7.06 1.10
CA PHE A 13 -45.50 -6.35 1.40
C PHE A 13 -45.35 -5.29 0.31
N SER A 14 -45.72 -4.05 0.65
CA SER A 14 -45.28 -2.89 -0.11
C SER A 14 -43.77 -2.83 0.00
N ALA A 15 -43.08 -3.42 -0.98
CA ALA A 15 -41.74 -3.00 -1.31
C ALA A 15 -41.83 -1.50 -1.59
N SER A 16 -41.41 -0.68 -0.63
CA SER A 16 -41.27 0.76 -0.83
C SER A 16 -40.18 0.94 -1.89
N GLY A 17 -40.60 0.99 -3.16
CA GLY A 17 -39.75 1.42 -4.25
C GLY A 17 -39.28 2.84 -3.95
N TRP A 18 -37.97 3.02 -3.81
CA TRP A 18 -37.37 4.32 -3.56
C TRP A 18 -37.46 5.14 -4.84
N SER A 19 -38.42 6.07 -4.92
CA SER A 19 -38.44 7.08 -5.99
C SER A 19 -37.41 8.17 -5.66
N ALA A 20 -36.62 8.58 -6.67
CA ALA A 20 -35.81 9.78 -6.59
C ALA A 20 -36.71 11.03 -6.65
N GLU A 21 -36.24 12.14 -6.07
CA GLU A 21 -37.03 13.37 -5.90
C GLU A 21 -36.35 14.61 -6.52
N GLY A 22 -35.03 14.59 -6.75
CA GLY A 22 -34.29 15.63 -7.47
C GLY A 22 -33.12 15.07 -8.28
N GLU A 23 -32.63 15.83 -9.27
CA GLU A 23 -31.52 15.47 -10.16
C GLU A 23 -30.34 16.43 -9.95
N LEU A 24 -29.14 15.86 -9.77
CA LEU A 24 -27.89 16.62 -9.67
C LEU A 24 -26.92 16.17 -10.76
N THR A 25 -26.47 17.10 -11.59
CA THR A 25 -25.30 16.92 -12.44
C THR A 25 -24.06 17.32 -11.67
N LEU A 26 -23.23 16.35 -11.31
CA LEU A 26 -21.92 16.59 -10.72
C LEU A 26 -20.86 16.55 -11.83
N ARG A 27 -20.12 17.64 -12.00
CA ARG A 27 -18.98 17.74 -12.91
C ARG A 27 -17.70 17.96 -12.12
N VAL A 28 -16.66 17.20 -12.43
CA VAL A 28 -15.34 17.31 -11.80
C VAL A 28 -14.33 17.74 -12.86
N VAL A 29 -13.59 18.81 -12.57
CA VAL A 29 -12.63 19.40 -13.50
C VAL A 29 -11.30 19.69 -12.81
N ASP A 30 -10.22 19.72 -13.57
CA ASP A 30 -8.97 20.34 -13.14
C ASP A 30 -9.18 21.86 -12.98
N GLU A 31 -8.72 22.44 -11.86
CA GLU A 31 -8.93 23.86 -11.57
C GLU A 31 -8.20 24.79 -12.55
N ALA A 32 -7.02 24.41 -13.03
CA ALA A 32 -6.20 25.25 -13.89
C ALA A 32 -6.65 25.17 -15.35
N THR A 33 -6.98 23.98 -15.85
CA THR A 33 -7.32 23.78 -17.27
C THR A 33 -8.83 23.82 -17.55
N GLY A 34 -9.66 23.53 -16.55
CA GLY A 34 -11.11 23.36 -16.71
C GLY A 34 -11.52 22.07 -17.44
N GLU A 35 -10.55 21.21 -17.75
CA GLU A 35 -10.80 19.93 -18.42
C GLU A 35 -11.46 18.93 -17.45
N PRO A 36 -12.40 18.09 -17.93
CA PRO A 36 -13.00 17.05 -17.10
C PRO A 36 -11.95 16.02 -16.66
N ILE A 37 -11.97 15.64 -15.39
CA ILE A 37 -11.06 14.62 -14.83
C ILE A 37 -11.84 13.49 -14.17
N ALA A 38 -11.31 12.28 -14.27
CA ALA A 38 -11.86 11.15 -13.54
C ALA A 38 -11.56 11.30 -12.05
N ALA A 39 -12.51 11.01 -11.16
CA ALA A 39 -12.33 11.20 -9.73
C ALA A 39 -13.17 10.22 -8.91
N ARG A 40 -12.70 9.89 -7.72
CA ARG A 40 -13.49 9.17 -6.72
C ARG A 40 -14.36 10.15 -5.94
N VAL A 41 -15.64 9.83 -5.85
CA VAL A 41 -16.67 10.61 -5.13
C VAL A 41 -17.22 9.77 -3.99
N GLU A 42 -17.00 10.24 -2.77
CA GLU A 42 -17.68 9.77 -1.57
C GLU A 42 -18.89 10.69 -1.34
N LEU A 43 -20.10 10.21 -1.56
CA LEU A 43 -21.33 10.97 -1.32
C LEU A 43 -22.10 10.33 -0.17
N THR A 44 -22.33 11.06 0.91
CA THR A 44 -23.03 10.56 2.10
C THR A 44 -24.25 11.43 2.41
N ARG A 45 -25.28 10.79 2.95
CA ARG A 45 -26.46 11.48 3.49
C ARG A 45 -26.36 11.44 5.02
N PRO A 46 -26.20 12.58 5.71
CA PRO A 46 -26.13 12.57 7.16
C PRO A 46 -27.46 12.08 7.77
N GLU A 47 -27.41 11.03 8.58
CA GLU A 47 -28.57 10.59 9.37
C GLU A 47 -28.43 11.07 10.83
N LEU A 48 -29.48 11.74 11.33
CA LEU A 48 -29.61 12.06 12.75
C LEU A 48 -29.97 10.78 13.51
N VAL A 49 -29.03 10.23 14.28
CA VAL A 49 -29.29 9.10 15.17
C VAL A 49 -29.39 9.60 16.61
N ALA A 50 -30.41 9.15 17.34
CA ALA A 50 -30.52 9.40 18.78
C ALA A 50 -29.29 8.82 19.49
N ALA A 51 -28.70 9.58 20.42
CA ALA A 51 -27.53 9.14 21.16
C ALA A 51 -27.79 7.80 21.86
N ASP A 52 -26.90 6.83 21.65
CA ASP A 52 -26.95 5.51 22.29
C ASP A 52 -26.78 5.67 23.81
N ALA A 53 -27.83 5.36 24.56
CA ALA A 53 -27.87 5.48 26.02
C ALA A 53 -26.95 4.48 26.75
N SER A 54 -26.34 3.52 26.04
CA SER A 54 -25.43 2.51 26.60
C SER A 54 -23.95 2.93 26.63
N ARG A 55 -23.57 4.04 25.96
CA ARG A 55 -22.21 4.60 26.04
C ARG A 55 -22.08 5.60 27.20
N PRO A 56 -21.00 5.57 27.99
CA PRO A 56 -20.78 6.54 29.05
C PRO A 56 -20.69 7.95 28.44
N ALA A 57 -21.57 8.84 28.87
CA ALA A 57 -21.62 10.21 28.38
C ALA A 57 -20.33 10.98 28.75
N PRO A 58 -19.76 11.79 27.85
CA PRO A 58 -18.88 12.87 28.26
C PRO A 58 -19.68 13.88 29.11
N ARG A 59 -18.97 14.62 29.97
CA ARG A 59 -19.51 15.55 31.00
C ARG A 59 -20.77 16.35 30.58
N PRO A 60 -21.65 16.67 31.55
CA PRO A 60 -23.05 16.98 31.28
C PRO A 60 -23.25 18.42 30.81
N THR A 61 -23.12 18.68 29.51
CA THR A 61 -23.69 19.90 28.88
C THR A 61 -24.20 19.74 27.45
N SER A 62 -24.27 18.53 26.86
CA SER A 62 -24.97 18.39 25.57
C SER A 62 -25.51 16.98 25.30
N ARG A 63 -26.83 16.79 25.40
CA ARG A 63 -27.54 15.83 24.55
C ARG A 63 -27.52 16.37 23.13
N ARG A 64 -26.43 16.15 22.39
CA ARG A 64 -26.39 16.39 20.94
C ARG A 64 -26.55 15.03 20.26
N ASN A 65 -27.56 14.93 19.39
CA ASN A 65 -27.66 13.85 18.42
C ASN A 65 -26.31 13.74 17.69
N SER A 66 -25.73 12.55 17.61
CA SER A 66 -24.52 12.33 16.81
C SER A 66 -24.96 12.06 15.37
N LEU A 67 -24.38 12.79 14.41
CA LEU A 67 -24.51 12.44 12.99
C LEU A 67 -23.82 11.09 12.78
N ARG A 68 -24.56 10.10 12.29
CA ARG A 68 -23.94 8.86 11.83
C ARG A 68 -23.70 9.01 10.34
N VAL A 69 -22.43 8.95 9.93
CA VAL A 69 -22.06 8.87 8.51
C VAL A 69 -22.53 7.51 8.00
N VAL A 70 -23.49 7.53 7.07
CA VAL A 70 -23.94 6.35 6.32
C VAL A 70 -22.86 5.96 5.31
N ARG A 71 -22.75 4.67 4.96
CA ARG A 71 -21.88 4.22 3.87
C ARG A 71 -22.09 5.10 2.63
N PRO A 72 -21.01 5.45 1.88
CA PRO A 72 -21.14 6.22 0.65
C PRO A 72 -22.20 5.60 -0.27
N LEU A 73 -23.01 6.47 -0.88
CA LEU A 73 -24.00 6.07 -1.88
C LEU A 73 -23.30 5.53 -3.13
N SER A 74 -23.95 4.59 -3.80
CA SER A 74 -23.58 4.19 -5.15
C SER A 74 -24.39 4.99 -6.19
N ALA A 75 -23.78 5.22 -7.35
CA ALA A 75 -24.43 5.88 -8.48
C ALA A 75 -24.57 4.90 -9.65
N ARG A 76 -25.74 4.85 -10.28
CA ARG A 76 -25.92 4.03 -11.50
C ARG A 76 -25.04 4.56 -12.61
N GLY A 77 -24.42 3.67 -13.39
CA GLY A 77 -23.53 4.05 -14.49
C GLY A 77 -22.14 4.51 -14.07
N THR A 78 -21.79 4.35 -12.78
CA THR A 78 -20.45 4.62 -12.25
C THR A 78 -19.76 3.33 -11.83
N ILE A 79 -18.45 3.39 -11.61
CA ILE A 79 -17.72 2.27 -11.03
C ILE A 79 -17.80 2.36 -9.50
N PRO A 80 -18.45 1.41 -8.82
CA PRO A 80 -18.44 1.38 -7.37
C PRO A 80 -17.04 1.10 -6.84
N THR A 81 -16.71 1.71 -5.71
CA THR A 81 -15.53 1.40 -4.91
C THR A 81 -15.98 1.09 -3.50
N THR A 82 -15.09 0.55 -2.66
CA THR A 82 -15.42 0.33 -1.24
C THR A 82 -15.76 1.64 -0.50
N SER A 83 -15.31 2.79 -1.02
CA SER A 83 -15.54 4.14 -0.50
C SER A 83 -16.12 5.08 -1.56
N GLY A 84 -17.32 4.79 -2.05
CA GLY A 84 -18.06 5.64 -2.99
C GLY A 84 -18.03 5.12 -4.42
N PHE A 85 -17.85 6.00 -5.40
CA PHE A 85 -17.82 5.62 -6.81
C PHE A 85 -16.89 6.50 -7.64
N VAL A 86 -16.42 5.99 -8.77
CA VAL A 86 -15.63 6.74 -9.74
C VAL A 86 -16.53 7.39 -10.78
N VAL A 87 -16.30 8.69 -11.00
CA VAL A 87 -16.85 9.46 -12.11
C VAL A 87 -15.77 9.68 -13.15
N ASP A 88 -16.14 9.73 -14.43
CA ASP A 88 -15.24 10.12 -15.52
C ASP A 88 -15.65 11.51 -16.01
N GLY A 89 -15.16 12.55 -15.33
CA GLY A 89 -15.49 13.95 -15.62
C GLY A 89 -16.87 14.41 -15.17
N GLN A 90 -17.93 13.64 -15.40
CA GLN A 90 -19.29 14.01 -15.00
C GLN A 90 -20.20 12.82 -14.71
N VAL A 91 -21.22 13.05 -13.87
CA VAL A 91 -22.27 12.08 -13.58
C VAL A 91 -23.60 12.78 -13.28
N ARG A 92 -24.72 12.16 -13.69
CA ARG A 92 -26.06 12.57 -13.25
C ARG A 92 -26.57 11.67 -12.14
N LEU A 93 -26.95 12.27 -11.02
CA LEU A 93 -27.36 11.60 -9.80
C LEU A 93 -28.83 11.88 -9.53
N ASN A 94 -29.59 10.80 -9.36
CA ASN A 94 -30.98 10.86 -8.93
C ASN A 94 -31.02 10.70 -7.42
N LEU A 95 -31.23 11.80 -6.70
CA LEU A 95 -31.11 11.88 -5.24
C LEU A 95 -32.48 12.14 -4.59
N LYS A 96 -32.59 11.87 -3.29
CA LYS A 96 -33.79 12.21 -2.51
C LYS A 96 -33.64 13.63 -1.97
N GLU A 97 -34.76 14.25 -1.61
CA GLU A 97 -34.71 15.55 -0.96
C GLU A 97 -33.88 15.49 0.33
N GLY A 98 -33.07 16.51 0.60
CA GLY A 98 -32.37 16.69 1.87
C GLY A 98 -30.87 16.93 1.75
N PRO A 99 -30.17 16.97 2.89
CA PRO A 99 -28.76 17.35 2.95
C PRO A 99 -27.85 16.20 2.53
N TYR A 100 -26.76 16.55 1.86
CA TYR A 100 -25.69 15.66 1.43
C TYR A 100 -24.33 16.27 1.77
N GLU A 101 -23.38 15.39 2.09
CA GLU A 101 -21.97 15.73 2.19
C GLU A 101 -21.22 14.96 1.11
N PHE A 102 -20.22 15.61 0.51
CA PHE A 102 -19.40 14.98 -0.51
C PHE A 102 -17.92 15.16 -0.22
N ARG A 103 -17.13 14.23 -0.72
CA ARG A 103 -15.68 14.31 -0.82
C ARG A 103 -15.26 13.82 -2.20
N VAL A 104 -14.50 14.64 -2.92
CA VAL A 104 -13.94 14.32 -4.25
C VAL A 104 -12.43 14.21 -4.14
N THR A 105 -11.88 13.13 -4.68
CA THR A 105 -10.44 12.83 -4.69
C THR A 105 -10.00 12.43 -6.10
N HIS A 106 -8.85 12.95 -6.53
CA HIS A 106 -8.15 12.55 -7.74
C HIS A 106 -6.67 12.35 -7.38
N GLY A 107 -6.28 11.11 -7.06
CA GLY A 107 -4.91 10.78 -6.64
C GLY A 107 -4.41 11.54 -5.40
N PRO A 108 -3.12 11.44 -5.05
CA PRO A 108 -2.45 12.20 -3.98
C PRO A 108 -1.91 13.57 -4.41
N GLU A 109 -1.79 13.80 -5.72
CA GLU A 109 -1.23 15.00 -6.35
C GLU A 109 -2.21 16.17 -6.47
N TYR A 110 -3.49 15.95 -6.13
CA TYR A 110 -4.52 16.99 -6.03
C TYR A 110 -5.05 17.16 -4.60
N ARG A 111 -5.57 18.35 -4.29
CA ARG A 111 -6.31 18.55 -3.03
C ARG A 111 -7.62 17.76 -3.04
N VAL A 112 -7.95 17.24 -1.87
CA VAL A 112 -9.28 16.66 -1.62
C VAL A 112 -10.26 17.80 -1.40
N ILE A 113 -11.29 17.88 -2.23
CA ILE A 113 -12.39 18.84 -2.02
C ILE A 113 -13.50 18.17 -1.23
N ARG A 114 -13.97 18.87 -0.20
CA ARG A 114 -15.11 18.46 0.64
C ARG A 114 -16.15 19.56 0.62
N GLY A 115 -17.42 19.18 0.66
CA GLY A 115 -18.49 20.14 0.70
C GLY A 115 -19.81 19.51 1.13
N ASN A 116 -20.84 20.33 1.14
CA ASN A 116 -22.20 19.91 1.37
C ASN A 116 -23.14 20.65 0.42
N PHE A 117 -24.28 20.04 0.16
CA PHE A 117 -25.39 20.65 -0.58
C PHE A 117 -26.71 20.06 -0.08
N THR A 118 -27.81 20.69 -0.46
CA THR A 118 -29.16 20.20 -0.17
C THR A 118 -29.87 19.99 -1.49
N ILE A 119 -30.47 18.81 -1.68
CA ILE A 119 -31.34 18.54 -2.82
C ILE A 119 -32.74 18.98 -2.45
N GLU A 120 -33.33 19.83 -3.30
CA GLU A 120 -34.73 20.22 -3.21
C GLU A 120 -35.59 19.31 -4.08
N LYS A 121 -36.87 19.21 -3.75
CA LYS A 121 -37.80 18.42 -4.54
C LYS A 121 -37.93 19.01 -5.95
N THR A 122 -37.81 18.16 -6.96
CA THR A 122 -37.82 18.52 -8.39
C THR A 122 -36.71 19.48 -8.83
N SER A 123 -35.63 19.64 -8.04
CA SER A 123 -34.49 20.43 -8.50
C SER A 123 -33.72 19.72 -9.61
N GLU A 124 -33.23 20.52 -10.56
CA GLU A 124 -32.23 20.13 -11.56
C GLU A 124 -31.01 21.03 -11.32
N ASP A 125 -30.07 20.51 -10.53
CA ASP A 125 -28.91 21.28 -10.10
C ASP A 125 -27.67 20.85 -10.88
N GLU A 126 -26.76 21.81 -11.11
CA GLU A 126 -25.40 21.52 -11.56
C GLU A 126 -24.41 21.94 -10.48
N HIS A 127 -23.51 21.03 -10.13
CA HIS A 127 -22.42 21.30 -9.20
C HIS A 127 -21.09 20.98 -9.87
N VAL A 128 -20.25 22.01 -10.02
CA VAL A 128 -18.91 21.88 -10.57
C VAL A 128 -17.90 21.87 -9.43
N VAL A 129 -17.11 20.80 -9.35
CA VAL A 129 -16.01 20.66 -8.40
C VAL A 129 -14.70 20.81 -9.16
N ALA A 130 -14.03 21.94 -8.97
CA ALA A 130 -12.67 22.17 -9.47
C ALA A 130 -11.64 21.61 -8.48
N LEU A 131 -10.77 20.72 -8.93
CA LEU A 131 -9.69 20.15 -8.13
C LEU A 131 -8.37 20.86 -8.43
N PRO A 132 -7.73 21.51 -7.44
CA PRO A 132 -6.41 22.08 -7.62
C PRO A 132 -5.32 21.00 -7.51
N ARG A 133 -4.48 20.90 -8.53
CA ARG A 133 -3.21 20.17 -8.48
C ARG A 133 -2.26 20.85 -7.50
N ILE A 134 -1.60 20.07 -6.65
CA ILE A 134 -0.62 20.55 -5.65
C ILE A 134 0.81 20.15 -5.98
N LEU A 135 1.00 19.12 -6.80
CA LEU A 135 2.28 18.67 -7.30
C LEU A 135 2.07 17.94 -8.63
N ASP A 136 3.04 18.01 -9.53
CA ASP A 136 3.12 17.15 -10.70
C ASP A 136 4.38 16.30 -10.56
N MET A 137 4.21 15.02 -10.23
CA MET A 137 5.33 14.10 -10.05
C MET A 137 5.94 13.70 -11.41
N HIS A 138 5.15 13.71 -12.47
CA HIS A 138 5.62 13.38 -13.81
C HIS A 138 6.58 14.45 -14.34
N GLU A 139 6.28 15.74 -14.14
CA GLU A 139 7.22 16.85 -14.42
C GLU A 139 8.55 16.74 -13.65
N LEU A 140 8.54 16.01 -12.53
CA LEU A 140 9.70 15.78 -11.66
C LEU A 140 10.40 14.44 -11.96
N GLY A 141 10.01 13.74 -13.04
CA GLY A 141 10.62 12.48 -13.48
C GLY A 141 10.16 11.24 -12.70
N TRP A 142 9.02 11.32 -12.01
CA TRP A 142 8.47 10.21 -11.24
C TRP A 142 7.18 9.68 -11.85
N ASN A 143 7.10 8.35 -11.97
CA ASN A 143 5.88 7.65 -12.38
C ASN A 143 5.25 6.90 -11.21
N SER A 144 3.92 6.87 -11.17
CA SER A 144 3.15 6.18 -10.14
C SER A 144 2.79 4.74 -10.57
N LEU A 145 3.02 3.80 -9.66
CA LEU A 145 2.85 2.36 -9.88
C LEU A 145 2.06 1.75 -8.73
N ASP A 146 0.98 1.03 -9.04
CA ASP A 146 0.43 0.00 -8.16
C ASP A 146 1.15 -1.32 -8.47
N ALA A 147 2.03 -1.74 -7.56
CA ALA A 147 2.91 -2.88 -7.79
C ALA A 147 2.14 -4.20 -7.91
N PHE A 148 0.88 -4.29 -7.45
CA PHE A 148 0.00 -5.40 -7.76
C PHE A 148 -1.43 -5.05 -7.39
N SER A 149 -2.33 -5.10 -8.39
CA SER A 149 -3.76 -5.05 -8.19
C SER A 149 -4.39 -6.36 -8.69
N PRO A 150 -5.27 -6.98 -7.88
CA PRO A 150 -6.00 -8.15 -8.33
C PRO A 150 -7.02 -7.72 -9.40
N ASP A 151 -7.39 -8.67 -10.26
CA ASP A 151 -8.39 -8.42 -11.28
C ASP A 151 -9.72 -7.96 -10.64
N SER A 152 -10.34 -6.95 -11.25
CA SER A 152 -11.66 -6.47 -10.89
C SER A 152 -12.61 -6.67 -12.06
N ARG A 153 -13.90 -6.84 -11.76
CA ARG A 153 -14.98 -6.80 -12.76
C ARG A 153 -15.21 -5.40 -13.34
N HIS A 154 -14.54 -4.38 -12.79
CA HIS A 154 -14.68 -2.98 -13.15
C HIS A 154 -13.51 -2.52 -14.01
N ASP A 155 -13.77 -1.55 -14.89
CA ASP A 155 -12.80 -1.03 -15.86
C ASP A 155 -11.53 -0.50 -15.16
N LEU A 156 -10.39 -1.08 -15.51
CA LEU A 156 -9.10 -0.76 -14.90
C LEU A 156 -8.66 0.66 -15.27
N SER A 157 -8.79 1.03 -16.55
CA SER A 157 -8.37 2.34 -17.07
C SER A 157 -9.06 3.48 -16.33
N GLN A 158 -10.38 3.42 -16.18
CA GLN A 158 -11.15 4.43 -15.47
C GLN A 158 -10.80 4.50 -13.97
N ARG A 159 -10.53 3.35 -13.33
CA ARG A 159 -10.05 3.32 -11.93
C ARG A 159 -8.67 3.97 -11.80
N MET A 160 -7.73 3.66 -12.69
CA MET A 160 -6.39 4.26 -12.71
C MET A 160 -6.45 5.77 -12.94
N ARG A 161 -7.22 6.22 -13.95
CA ARG A 161 -7.43 7.65 -14.22
C ARG A 161 -8.03 8.39 -13.02
N SER A 162 -8.89 7.75 -12.23
CA SER A 162 -9.48 8.38 -11.04
C SER A 162 -8.51 8.62 -9.89
N GLU A 163 -7.38 7.91 -9.87
CA GLU A 163 -6.37 7.97 -8.82
C GLU A 163 -5.04 8.53 -9.32
N GLU A 164 -5.03 9.06 -10.55
CA GLU A 164 -3.85 9.54 -11.26
C GLU A 164 -2.70 8.53 -11.15
N LEU A 165 -2.98 7.32 -11.64
CA LEU A 165 -2.06 6.20 -11.60
C LEU A 165 -1.55 5.89 -13.00
N ASP A 166 -0.23 5.90 -13.20
CA ASP A 166 0.37 5.65 -14.52
C ASP A 166 0.35 4.16 -14.87
N VAL A 167 0.66 3.31 -13.89
CA VAL A 167 0.83 1.86 -14.10
C VAL A 167 0.16 1.08 -12.97
N ALA A 168 -0.48 -0.03 -13.31
CA ALA A 168 -0.90 -1.04 -12.36
C ALA A 168 -0.53 -2.42 -12.91
N TRP A 169 0.21 -3.22 -12.15
CA TRP A 169 0.49 -4.60 -12.52
C TRP A 169 -0.64 -5.52 -12.05
N THR A 170 -1.14 -6.38 -12.94
CA THR A 170 -2.29 -7.25 -12.66
C THR A 170 -2.06 -8.68 -13.17
N ASN A 171 -3.00 -9.58 -12.88
CA ASN A 171 -3.01 -10.94 -13.40
C ASN A 171 -3.30 -10.99 -14.91
N ALA A 172 -3.90 -9.96 -15.48
CA ALA A 172 -4.02 -9.83 -16.94
C ALA A 172 -2.76 -9.16 -17.51
N ALA A 173 -2.42 -9.45 -18.77
CA ALA A 173 -1.43 -8.64 -19.48
C ALA A 173 -1.96 -7.20 -19.52
N THR A 174 -1.17 -6.26 -19.00
CA THR A 174 -1.53 -4.85 -18.94
C THR A 174 -1.24 -4.22 -20.31
N GLU A 175 -2.26 -3.67 -20.97
CA GLU A 175 -2.06 -2.92 -22.22
C GLU A 175 -1.26 -1.65 -21.91
N GLU A 176 -0.02 -1.62 -22.40
CA GLU A 176 0.92 -0.49 -22.41
C GLU A 176 1.32 0.08 -21.03
N VAL A 177 2.48 -0.36 -20.53
CA VAL A 177 3.30 0.43 -19.60
C VAL A 177 3.97 1.55 -20.42
N PRO A 178 4.03 2.81 -19.96
CA PRO A 178 4.81 3.85 -20.61
C PRO A 178 6.24 3.34 -20.88
N ASP A 179 6.64 3.31 -22.15
CA ASP A 179 7.99 2.94 -22.62
C ASP A 179 8.47 1.50 -22.39
N ALA A 180 7.59 0.55 -22.02
CA ALA A 180 7.96 -0.87 -22.07
C ALA A 180 7.68 -1.43 -23.47
N SER A 181 8.65 -2.14 -24.06
CA SER A 181 8.46 -2.83 -25.34
C SER A 181 7.47 -4.01 -25.26
N GLU A 182 7.17 -4.46 -24.03
CA GLU A 182 6.34 -5.61 -23.73
C GLU A 182 5.51 -5.37 -22.45
N PRO A 183 4.27 -5.91 -22.36
CA PRO A 183 3.44 -5.78 -21.17
C PRO A 183 4.04 -6.50 -19.96
N VAL A 184 3.72 -6.03 -18.74
CA VAL A 184 4.05 -6.77 -17.51
C VAL A 184 2.87 -7.65 -17.13
N HIS A 185 3.16 -8.92 -16.86
CA HIS A 185 2.25 -9.88 -16.26
C HIS A 185 2.66 -10.16 -14.82
N ALA A 186 1.72 -10.10 -13.89
CA ALA A 186 1.96 -10.35 -12.47
C ALA A 186 1.01 -11.41 -11.93
N ASP A 187 1.52 -12.46 -11.30
CA ASP A 187 0.71 -13.59 -10.80
C ASP A 187 1.00 -13.84 -9.32
N SER A 188 -0.06 -13.82 -8.52
CA SER A 188 0.03 -14.12 -7.09
C SER A 188 0.06 -15.63 -6.85
N VAL A 189 1.07 -16.11 -6.13
CA VAL A 189 1.19 -17.50 -5.69
C VAL A 189 1.49 -17.55 -4.19
N GLY A 190 0.47 -17.91 -3.40
CA GLY A 190 0.55 -17.86 -1.95
C GLY A 190 0.89 -16.46 -1.43
N ASP A 191 2.02 -16.34 -0.74
CA ASP A 191 2.49 -15.08 -0.15
C ASP A 191 3.37 -14.24 -1.10
N LEU A 192 3.57 -14.69 -2.35
CA LEU A 192 4.45 -14.07 -3.33
C LEU A 192 3.69 -13.56 -4.55
N ILE A 193 4.28 -12.58 -5.25
CA ILE A 193 3.88 -12.19 -6.61
C ILE A 193 5.07 -12.39 -7.53
N ALA A 194 4.85 -13.10 -8.64
CA ALA A 194 5.83 -13.28 -9.71
C ALA A 194 5.50 -12.35 -10.88
N TYR A 195 6.51 -11.67 -11.39
CA TYR A 195 6.41 -10.70 -12.48
C TYR A 195 7.24 -11.15 -13.68
N SER A 196 6.73 -10.96 -14.88
CA SER A 196 7.44 -11.18 -16.15
C SER A 196 7.11 -10.11 -17.18
N LEU A 197 8.10 -9.73 -17.99
CA LEU A 197 7.90 -8.97 -19.23
C LEU A 197 7.44 -9.93 -20.34
N GLY A 198 6.50 -9.49 -21.17
CA GLY A 198 6.05 -10.22 -22.36
C GLY A 198 5.01 -11.31 -22.06
N GLU A 199 4.95 -12.34 -22.91
CA GLU A 199 4.05 -13.47 -22.69
C GLU A 199 4.41 -14.18 -21.37
N ALA A 200 3.38 -14.57 -20.60
CA ALA A 200 3.49 -15.39 -19.38
C ALA A 200 4.15 -16.79 -19.58
N SER A 201 4.73 -17.03 -20.76
CA SER A 201 5.45 -18.23 -21.15
C SER A 201 6.52 -18.58 -20.12
N GLY A 202 6.32 -19.72 -19.45
CA GLY A 202 7.27 -20.26 -18.48
C GLY A 202 6.85 -20.12 -17.00
N MET A 203 5.71 -19.51 -16.68
CA MET A 203 5.15 -19.67 -15.33
C MET A 203 4.53 -21.06 -15.18
N SER A 204 5.24 -21.96 -14.51
CA SER A 204 4.71 -23.27 -14.15
C SER A 204 3.45 -23.07 -13.28
N VAL A 205 2.36 -23.73 -13.67
CA VAL A 205 1.17 -23.86 -12.82
C VAL A 205 1.57 -24.81 -11.68
N PRO A 206 1.48 -24.39 -10.42
CA PRO A 206 1.81 -25.26 -9.30
C PRO A 206 0.91 -26.52 -9.33
N THR A 207 1.52 -27.69 -9.13
CA THR A 207 0.79 -28.98 -9.09
C THR A 207 0.21 -29.30 -7.72
N THR A 208 0.45 -28.43 -6.73
CA THR A 208 0.02 -28.59 -5.34
C THR A 208 -1.08 -27.60 -4.99
N ASN A 209 -2.01 -28.02 -4.13
CA ASN A 209 -3.04 -27.15 -3.54
C ASN A 209 -2.53 -26.38 -2.30
N ASP A 210 -1.32 -26.68 -1.82
CA ASP A 210 -0.68 -25.91 -0.75
C ASP A 210 -0.04 -24.64 -1.33
N PRO A 211 -0.58 -23.44 -1.00
CA PRO A 211 -0.10 -22.18 -1.57
C PRO A 211 1.35 -21.86 -1.19
N THR A 212 1.83 -22.33 -0.03
CA THR A 212 3.20 -22.08 0.41
C THR A 212 4.17 -22.97 -0.36
N LEU A 213 3.86 -24.25 -0.55
CA LEU A 213 4.67 -25.15 -1.40
C LEU A 213 4.64 -24.73 -2.88
N ALA A 214 3.50 -24.22 -3.35
CA ALA A 214 3.39 -23.63 -4.68
C ALA A 214 4.37 -22.44 -4.85
N ALA A 215 4.40 -21.54 -3.88
CA ALA A 215 5.32 -20.40 -3.87
C ALA A 215 6.80 -20.84 -3.83
N LEU A 216 7.14 -21.85 -3.01
CA LEU A 216 8.50 -22.41 -2.95
C LEU A 216 8.92 -23.08 -4.26
N THR A 217 7.98 -23.75 -4.94
CA THR A 217 8.22 -24.34 -6.26
C THR A 217 8.47 -23.24 -7.29
N ARG A 218 7.66 -22.17 -7.30
CA ARG A 218 7.87 -21.01 -8.19
C ARG A 218 9.23 -20.35 -8.00
N LEU A 219 9.72 -20.22 -6.76
CA LEU A 219 11.07 -19.71 -6.49
C LEU A 219 12.17 -20.62 -7.05
N THR A 220 11.96 -21.93 -7.02
CA THR A 220 12.91 -22.92 -7.58
C THR A 220 12.99 -22.80 -9.10
N ASP A 221 11.84 -22.56 -9.74
CA ASP A 221 11.71 -22.45 -11.19
C ASP A 221 12.04 -21.04 -11.74
N LYS A 222 12.29 -20.05 -10.86
CA LYS A 222 12.49 -18.64 -11.23
C LYS A 222 13.62 -18.48 -12.25
N THR A 223 13.29 -17.88 -13.40
CA THR A 223 14.25 -17.52 -14.45
C THR A 223 14.82 -16.11 -14.24
N ASN A 224 15.89 -15.75 -14.96
CA ASN A 224 16.49 -14.41 -14.86
C ASN A 224 15.58 -13.30 -15.43
N ALA A 225 14.62 -13.65 -16.29
CA ALA A 225 13.64 -12.74 -16.86
C ALA A 225 12.51 -12.41 -15.87
N GLN A 226 12.36 -13.20 -14.82
CA GLN A 226 11.33 -13.00 -13.80
C GLN A 226 11.84 -12.19 -12.62
N ARG A 227 10.91 -11.51 -11.98
CA ARG A 227 11.10 -10.90 -10.66
C ARG A 227 10.06 -11.47 -9.71
N ILE A 228 10.41 -11.65 -8.45
CA ILE A 228 9.51 -12.19 -7.43
C ILE A 228 9.57 -11.28 -6.20
N ALA A 229 8.40 -10.83 -5.76
CA ALA A 229 8.27 -10.04 -4.55
C ALA A 229 7.48 -10.80 -3.47
N ILE A 230 7.82 -10.51 -2.22
CA ILE A 230 7.02 -10.91 -1.06
C ILE A 230 5.83 -9.96 -0.98
N ALA A 231 4.62 -10.48 -1.18
CA ALA A 231 3.37 -9.72 -1.05
C ALA A 231 2.91 -9.66 0.41
N ASN A 232 3.07 -10.77 1.14
CA ASN A 232 2.76 -10.88 2.56
C ASN A 232 4.06 -10.92 3.40
N PRO A 233 4.51 -9.78 3.98
CA PRO A 233 5.72 -9.75 4.80
C PRO A 233 5.52 -10.50 6.14
N PHE A 234 4.31 -10.91 6.48
CA PHE A 234 4.02 -11.67 7.70
C PHE A 234 4.07 -13.19 7.50
N ALA A 235 4.33 -13.66 6.28
CA ALA A 235 4.30 -15.07 5.90
C ALA A 235 5.13 -15.96 6.85
N TRP A 236 4.56 -17.11 7.23
CA TRP A 236 5.28 -18.09 8.05
C TRP A 236 6.56 -18.58 7.35
N ALA A 237 6.50 -18.79 6.05
CA ALA A 237 7.62 -19.26 5.23
C ALA A 237 8.63 -18.16 4.84
N LEU A 238 8.48 -16.93 5.33
CA LEU A 238 9.36 -15.81 5.01
C LEU A 238 10.87 -16.12 5.11
N PRO A 239 11.38 -16.78 6.18
CA PRO A 239 12.80 -17.10 6.26
C PRO A 239 13.27 -18.10 5.19
N VAL A 240 12.35 -18.91 4.66
CA VAL A 240 12.63 -19.87 3.58
C VAL A 240 12.66 -19.14 2.24
N TYR A 241 11.73 -18.22 2.01
CA TYR A 241 11.71 -17.38 0.81
C TYR A 241 12.99 -16.55 0.70
N LEU A 242 13.41 -15.89 1.77
CA LEU A 242 14.65 -15.13 1.82
C LEU A 242 15.88 -16.03 1.57
N ALA A 243 15.94 -17.20 2.21
CA ALA A 243 17.05 -18.13 2.04
C ALA A 243 17.19 -18.71 0.61
N SER A 244 16.14 -18.64 -0.22
CA SER A 244 16.23 -18.99 -1.64
C SER A 244 17.17 -18.05 -2.41
N GLN A 245 17.38 -16.82 -1.91
CA GLN A 245 18.10 -15.74 -2.60
C GLN A 245 17.50 -15.39 -3.98
N LYS A 246 16.22 -15.68 -4.17
CA LYS A 246 15.46 -15.43 -5.42
C LYS A 246 14.42 -14.32 -5.27
N ILE A 247 14.37 -13.62 -4.14
CA ILE A 247 13.44 -12.51 -3.90
C ILE A 247 14.09 -11.20 -4.36
N ASP A 248 13.36 -10.39 -5.13
CA ASP A 248 13.81 -9.08 -5.62
C ASP A 248 13.09 -7.91 -4.95
N GLY A 249 11.86 -8.12 -4.47
CA GLY A 249 11.04 -7.08 -3.85
C GLY A 249 10.29 -7.52 -2.60
N ASN A 250 9.81 -6.56 -1.82
CA ASN A 250 8.96 -6.79 -0.66
C ASN A 250 7.95 -5.66 -0.53
N PHE A 251 6.67 -6.02 -0.36
CA PHE A 251 5.64 -5.05 -0.07
C PHE A 251 5.88 -4.46 1.33
N VAL A 252 6.07 -3.15 1.39
CA VAL A 252 6.17 -2.37 2.63
C VAL A 252 4.83 -1.74 2.99
N LEU A 253 4.02 -1.40 1.97
CA LEU A 253 2.64 -0.96 2.11
C LEU A 253 1.75 -1.82 1.20
N GLY A 254 0.87 -2.63 1.77
CA GLY A 254 0.00 -3.55 1.00
C GLY A 254 -1.43 -3.58 1.51
N ASP A 255 -2.13 -4.68 1.23
CA ASP A 255 -3.56 -4.87 1.54
C ASP A 255 -3.91 -4.86 3.05
N TRP A 256 -2.92 -4.84 3.94
CA TRP A 256 -3.11 -4.59 5.37
C TRP A 256 -3.30 -3.10 5.71
N LEU A 257 -3.10 -2.19 4.75
CA LEU A 257 -3.33 -0.76 4.88
C LEU A 257 -4.43 -0.35 3.90
N ARG A 258 -5.66 -0.20 4.40
CA ARG A 258 -6.85 0.09 3.58
C ARG A 258 -7.41 1.46 3.91
N LEU A 259 -7.85 2.18 2.88
CA LEU A 259 -8.37 3.55 3.03
C LEU A 259 -9.57 3.65 3.98
N ASP A 260 -10.42 2.64 4.02
CA ASP A 260 -11.78 2.69 4.57
C ASP A 260 -12.07 1.66 5.67
N SER A 261 -11.09 0.81 5.98
CA SER A 261 -11.27 -0.30 6.91
C SER A 261 -9.97 -0.60 7.66
N PRO A 262 -9.94 -0.47 9.00
CA PRO A 262 -8.76 -0.81 9.77
C PRO A 262 -8.53 -2.32 9.77
N VAL A 263 -7.28 -2.73 9.54
CA VAL A 263 -6.84 -4.13 9.66
C VAL A 263 -5.89 -4.24 10.85
N LEU A 264 -6.28 -5.01 11.87
CA LEU A 264 -5.52 -5.12 13.12
C LEU A 264 -4.57 -6.33 13.17
N LYS A 265 -4.81 -7.33 12.31
CA LYS A 265 -4.02 -8.55 12.21
C LYS A 265 -3.97 -9.02 10.75
N PRO A 266 -2.86 -9.64 10.30
CA PRO A 266 -2.84 -10.27 8.99
C PRO A 266 -3.87 -11.41 8.93
N SER A 267 -4.39 -11.69 7.74
CA SER A 267 -5.28 -12.83 7.47
C SER A 267 -4.55 -14.16 7.73
N VAL A 268 -3.31 -14.26 7.27
CA VAL A 268 -2.40 -15.38 7.43
C VAL A 268 -0.99 -14.85 7.74
N GLY A 269 -0.29 -15.48 8.69
CA GLY A 269 1.10 -15.13 8.97
C GLY A 269 1.53 -15.46 10.39
N ARG A 270 2.83 -15.32 10.64
CA ARG A 270 3.43 -15.45 11.97
C ARG A 270 3.05 -14.26 12.83
N PRO A 271 2.44 -14.47 14.01
CA PRO A 271 2.13 -13.37 14.92
C PRO A 271 3.39 -12.62 15.34
N PHE A 272 3.34 -11.29 15.26
CA PHE A 272 4.37 -10.44 15.86
C PHE A 272 4.14 -10.34 17.36
N PRO A 273 5.14 -10.67 18.20
CA PRO A 273 5.03 -10.47 19.63
C PRO A 273 4.95 -8.97 19.91
N THR A 274 3.92 -8.56 20.65
CA THR A 274 3.68 -7.16 21.01
C THR A 274 3.57 -7.05 22.52
N GLU A 275 4.34 -6.13 23.12
CA GLU A 275 4.23 -5.82 24.56
C GLU A 275 3.00 -4.94 24.86
N HIS A 276 2.49 -4.26 23.83
CA HIS A 276 1.33 -3.38 23.91
C HIS A 276 0.17 -3.91 23.08
N PRO A 277 -1.09 -3.58 23.45
CA PRO A 277 -2.23 -3.87 22.61
C PRO A 277 -2.04 -3.31 21.20
N ARG A 278 -2.36 -4.12 20.19
CA ARG A 278 -2.34 -3.70 18.79
C ARG A 278 -3.31 -2.54 18.57
N ASP A 279 -2.86 -1.58 17.80
CA ASP A 279 -3.63 -0.46 17.28
C ASP A 279 -3.68 -0.49 15.75
N ASN A 280 -4.42 0.45 15.17
CA ASN A 280 -4.58 0.60 13.72
C ASN A 280 -3.25 0.81 12.97
N ARG A 281 -2.18 1.25 13.65
CA ARG A 281 -0.88 1.54 13.04
C ARG A 281 0.10 0.36 13.16
N SER A 282 -0.24 -0.65 13.96
CA SER A 282 0.67 -1.73 14.33
C SER A 282 1.15 -2.54 13.12
N LEU A 283 0.27 -2.92 12.20
CA LEU A 283 0.66 -3.72 11.03
C LEU A 283 1.63 -3.01 10.09
N GLY A 284 1.43 -1.70 9.85
CA GLY A 284 2.36 -0.93 9.02
C GLY A 284 3.75 -0.85 9.66
N ARG A 285 3.83 -0.63 10.98
CA ARG A 285 5.10 -0.65 11.71
C ARG A 285 5.77 -2.02 11.71
N GLU A 286 5.00 -3.08 11.88
CA GLU A 286 5.51 -4.46 11.86
C GLU A 286 6.07 -4.81 10.47
N ALA A 287 5.34 -4.51 9.39
CA ALA A 287 5.81 -4.72 8.02
C ALA A 287 7.12 -3.97 7.73
N GLU A 288 7.22 -2.73 8.19
CA GLU A 288 8.44 -1.94 7.99
C GLU A 288 9.61 -2.46 8.83
N GLN A 289 9.36 -2.85 10.08
CA GLN A 289 10.39 -3.49 10.91
C GLN A 289 10.91 -4.78 10.27
N ILE A 290 10.02 -5.62 9.72
CA ILE A 290 10.40 -6.83 8.98
C ILE A 290 11.33 -6.48 7.82
N TYR A 291 10.97 -5.46 7.05
CA TYR A 291 11.78 -4.99 5.93
C TYR A 291 13.16 -4.50 6.40
N TRP A 292 13.25 -3.79 7.52
CA TRP A 292 14.53 -3.37 8.10
C TRP A 292 15.40 -4.54 8.55
N GLU A 293 14.79 -5.61 9.09
CA GLU A 293 15.51 -6.84 9.45
C GLU A 293 16.03 -7.54 8.18
N MET A 294 15.28 -7.55 7.07
CA MET A 294 15.75 -8.07 5.78
C MET A 294 16.98 -7.29 5.30
N LEU A 295 16.89 -5.96 5.24
CA LEU A 295 18.00 -5.11 4.80
C LEU A 295 19.23 -5.30 5.69
N SER A 296 19.01 -5.38 7.01
CA SER A 296 20.08 -5.57 8.00
C SER A 296 20.69 -6.97 7.97
N ALA A 297 19.97 -7.98 7.48
CA ALA A 297 20.50 -9.32 7.21
C ALA A 297 21.25 -9.44 5.87
N GLY A 298 21.44 -8.31 5.16
CA GLY A 298 22.26 -8.22 3.96
C GLY A 298 21.52 -8.37 2.64
N PHE A 299 20.19 -8.42 2.66
CA PHE A 299 19.38 -8.53 1.45
C PHE A 299 19.28 -7.17 0.73
N ARG A 300 19.34 -7.22 -0.61
CA ARG A 300 19.06 -6.11 -1.52
C ARG A 300 17.68 -6.35 -2.12
N ILE A 301 16.66 -5.71 -1.56
CA ILE A 301 15.26 -5.96 -1.89
C ILE A 301 14.58 -4.61 -2.10
N ALA A 302 13.97 -4.42 -3.26
CA ALA A 302 13.21 -3.22 -3.59
C ALA A 302 11.95 -3.11 -2.71
N PRO A 303 11.65 -1.95 -2.10
CA PRO A 303 10.38 -1.76 -1.43
C PRO A 303 9.29 -1.55 -2.49
N LEU A 304 8.17 -2.24 -2.30
CA LEU A 304 7.00 -2.12 -3.16
C LEU A 304 5.78 -1.70 -2.35
N ALA A 305 4.85 -1.08 -3.06
CA ALA A 305 3.52 -0.79 -2.55
C ALA A 305 2.48 -0.92 -3.65
N GLY A 306 1.31 -1.42 -3.26
CA GLY A 306 0.21 -1.67 -4.17
C GLY A 306 -1.06 -2.07 -3.44
N THR A 307 -2.12 -2.30 -4.21
CA THR A 307 -3.41 -2.77 -3.70
C THR A 307 -3.26 -4.09 -2.96
N GLY A 308 -2.39 -5.00 -3.44
CA GLY A 308 -2.11 -6.29 -2.80
C GLY A 308 -3.11 -7.38 -3.21
N ILE A 309 -3.12 -8.52 -2.51
CA ILE A 309 -3.86 -9.71 -2.94
C ILE A 309 -5.32 -9.65 -2.47
N GLU A 310 -5.56 -9.16 -1.25
CA GLU A 310 -6.86 -9.28 -0.57
C GLU A 310 -7.76 -8.04 -0.63
N ALA A 311 -7.37 -7.02 -1.42
CA ALA A 311 -8.06 -5.73 -1.46
C ALA A 311 -8.82 -5.50 -2.79
N GLN A 312 -9.58 -6.49 -3.25
CA GLN A 312 -10.42 -6.36 -4.44
C GLN A 312 -11.41 -5.19 -4.30
N ASP A 313 -11.59 -4.42 -5.38
CA ASP A 313 -12.47 -3.24 -5.47
C ASP A 313 -12.11 -2.04 -4.54
N HIS A 314 -10.99 -2.11 -3.79
CA HIS A 314 -10.42 -0.94 -3.13
C HIS A 314 -9.89 0.08 -4.16
N PRO A 315 -9.78 1.36 -3.79
CA PRO A 315 -9.17 2.37 -4.66
C PRO A 315 -7.76 1.96 -5.06
N ILE A 316 -7.56 1.81 -6.37
CA ILE A 316 -6.29 1.35 -6.92
C ILE A 316 -5.19 2.38 -6.67
N GLY A 317 -3.97 1.94 -6.41
CA GLY A 317 -2.89 2.84 -6.05
C GLY A 317 -3.14 3.61 -4.75
N TYR A 318 -4.02 3.14 -3.85
CA TYR A 318 -4.11 3.74 -2.52
C TYR A 318 -2.77 3.61 -1.79
N ASN A 319 -2.22 2.40 -1.76
CA ASN A 319 -0.79 2.19 -1.57
C ASN A 319 -0.16 2.15 -2.97
N ARG A 320 0.89 2.94 -3.18
CA ARG A 320 1.57 3.04 -4.48
C ARG A 320 3.07 3.22 -4.32
N THR A 321 3.79 2.83 -5.36
CA THR A 321 5.22 3.05 -5.53
C THR A 321 5.39 4.18 -6.52
N TYR A 322 6.12 5.23 -6.18
CA TYR A 322 6.62 6.19 -7.15
C TYR A 322 8.02 5.75 -7.58
N VAL A 323 8.27 5.78 -8.88
CA VAL A 323 9.50 5.30 -9.52
C VAL A 323 10.14 6.47 -10.23
N ASN A 324 11.39 6.79 -9.87
CA ASN A 324 12.15 7.82 -10.57
C ASN A 324 12.83 7.20 -11.79
N ARG A 325 12.58 7.81 -12.95
CA ARG A 325 13.28 7.50 -14.20
C ARG A 325 14.26 8.65 -14.43
N GLU A 326 15.48 8.53 -13.89
CA GLU A 326 16.52 9.57 -13.95
C GLU A 326 16.67 10.15 -15.38
N GLU A 327 16.50 9.29 -16.38
CA GLU A 327 16.26 9.67 -17.76
C GLU A 327 14.90 9.14 -18.23
N ALA A 328 14.17 9.91 -19.04
CA ALA A 328 12.89 9.48 -19.62
C ALA A 328 13.01 8.20 -20.50
N SER A 329 14.22 7.83 -20.93
CA SER A 329 14.50 6.57 -21.64
C SER A 329 14.76 5.37 -20.73
N ALA A 330 14.95 5.58 -19.42
CA ALA A 330 15.19 4.50 -18.48
C ALA A 330 13.96 3.59 -18.37
N SER A 331 14.18 2.28 -18.33
CA SER A 331 13.12 1.28 -18.15
C SER A 331 12.47 1.44 -16.77
N LEU A 332 11.15 1.67 -16.73
CA LEU A 332 10.38 1.72 -15.49
C LEU A 332 10.56 0.43 -14.69
N TRP A 333 10.55 -0.72 -15.38
CA TRP A 333 10.79 -2.03 -14.80
C TRP A 333 12.13 -2.10 -14.08
N ASP A 334 13.23 -1.74 -14.75
CA ASP A 334 14.55 -1.82 -14.13
C ASP A 334 14.71 -0.82 -12.98
N SER A 335 14.13 0.36 -13.11
CA SER A 335 14.14 1.41 -12.08
C SER A 335 13.44 0.95 -10.78
N VAL A 336 12.30 0.23 -10.91
CA VAL A 336 11.62 -0.40 -9.76
C VAL A 336 12.55 -1.36 -9.04
N TRP A 337 13.15 -2.30 -9.77
CA TRP A 337 13.95 -3.38 -9.16
C TRP A 337 15.34 -2.93 -8.70
N GLN A 338 15.84 -1.79 -9.20
CA GLN A 338 17.03 -1.11 -8.67
C GLN A 338 16.75 -0.33 -7.39
N GLY A 339 15.47 -0.09 -7.06
CA GLY A 339 15.07 0.66 -5.89
C GLY A 339 15.16 2.17 -6.08
N ASN A 340 15.05 2.68 -7.32
CA ASN A 340 14.90 4.12 -7.59
C ASN A 340 13.46 4.55 -7.26
N THR A 341 13.01 4.30 -6.03
CA THR A 341 11.61 4.37 -5.65
C THR A 341 11.40 5.00 -4.27
N PHE A 342 10.17 5.44 -4.04
CA PHE A 342 9.60 5.51 -2.70
C PHE A 342 8.20 4.92 -2.72
N VAL A 343 7.77 4.38 -1.58
CA VAL A 343 6.42 3.84 -1.41
C VAL A 343 5.59 4.79 -0.56
N THR A 344 4.30 4.94 -0.86
CA THR A 344 3.40 5.82 -0.10
C THR A 344 1.95 5.37 -0.13
N ASN A 345 1.20 5.76 0.89
CA ASN A 345 -0.27 5.79 0.89
C ASN A 345 -0.85 7.14 1.36
N GLY A 346 -0.04 8.20 1.28
CA GLY A 346 -0.45 9.55 1.62
C GLY A 346 0.57 10.62 1.20
N PRO A 347 1.64 10.84 1.98
CA PRO A 347 2.63 11.88 1.67
C PRO A 347 3.38 11.64 0.35
N LEU A 348 3.75 12.70 -0.35
CA LEU A 348 4.64 12.64 -1.52
C LEU A 348 6.03 13.04 -1.07
N LEU A 349 6.99 12.12 -1.22
CA LEU A 349 8.34 12.22 -0.68
C LEU A 349 9.35 12.25 -1.82
N GLN A 350 10.14 13.32 -1.89
CA GLN A 350 11.35 13.35 -2.72
C GLN A 350 12.53 13.40 -1.77
N ALA A 351 13.43 12.43 -1.86
CA ALA A 351 14.55 12.30 -0.94
C ALA A 351 15.84 11.98 -1.70
N GLU A 352 16.94 12.55 -1.24
CA GLU A 352 18.28 12.37 -1.81
C GLU A 352 19.29 12.25 -0.67
N LEU A 353 20.41 11.56 -0.93
CA LEU A 353 21.56 11.51 -0.04
C LEU A 353 22.80 11.92 -0.84
N GLU A 354 23.42 13.06 -0.50
CA GLU A 354 24.54 13.64 -1.29
C GLU A 354 24.27 13.62 -2.81
N ASP A 355 23.15 14.20 -3.25
CA ASP A 355 22.74 14.28 -4.66
C ASP A 355 22.38 12.95 -5.35
N HIS A 356 22.42 11.82 -4.64
CA HIS A 356 22.01 10.53 -5.18
C HIS A 356 20.59 10.13 -4.77
N PRO A 357 19.78 9.58 -5.70
CA PRO A 357 18.44 9.11 -5.38
C PRO A 357 18.47 7.81 -4.57
N PRO A 358 17.31 7.40 -3.98
CA PRO A 358 17.15 6.10 -3.34
C PRO A 358 17.59 4.95 -4.26
N GLY A 359 18.07 3.85 -3.68
CA GLY A 359 18.61 2.70 -4.44
C GLY A 359 20.11 2.78 -4.69
N TYR A 360 20.71 3.98 -4.66
CA TYR A 360 22.13 4.18 -4.90
C TYR A 360 23.04 3.46 -3.87
N VAL A 361 24.19 2.99 -4.36
CA VAL A 361 25.20 2.28 -3.56
C VAL A 361 26.45 3.12 -3.46
N PHE A 362 26.77 3.56 -2.24
CA PHE A 362 28.04 4.19 -1.93
C PHE A 362 29.09 3.11 -1.66
N GLU A 363 30.08 3.02 -2.54
CA GLU A 363 31.23 2.14 -2.39
C GLU A 363 32.38 2.89 -1.69
N LEU A 364 32.82 2.38 -0.54
CA LEU A 364 33.86 2.96 0.30
C LEU A 364 35.01 1.97 0.51
N SER A 365 36.23 2.48 0.64
CA SER A 365 37.38 1.67 1.01
C SER A 365 37.40 1.40 2.52
N GLU A 366 38.08 0.34 2.94
CA GLU A 366 38.23 0.04 4.37
C GLU A 366 38.98 1.18 5.08
N GLY A 367 38.38 1.72 6.15
CA GLY A 367 38.92 2.85 6.91
C GLY A 367 38.39 4.22 6.47
N ASP A 368 37.70 4.32 5.33
CA ASP A 368 37.06 5.56 4.90
C ASP A 368 35.98 6.01 5.90
N LYS A 369 35.85 7.33 6.02
CA LYS A 369 34.79 7.98 6.79
C LYS A 369 34.21 9.10 5.97
N VAL A 370 32.95 8.94 5.57
CA VAL A 370 32.22 9.94 4.80
C VAL A 370 31.05 10.47 5.64
N SER A 371 30.75 11.75 5.48
CA SER A 371 29.56 12.37 6.07
C SER A 371 28.62 12.69 4.92
N LEU A 372 27.44 12.08 4.93
CA LEU A 372 26.47 12.18 3.85
C LEU A 372 25.22 12.91 4.34
N THR A 373 24.74 13.89 3.58
CA THR A 373 23.68 14.81 3.99
C THR A 373 22.37 14.46 3.29
N PRO A 374 21.33 14.06 4.05
CA PRO A 374 20.01 13.83 3.48
C PRO A 374 19.34 15.15 3.11
N ARG A 375 18.64 15.17 1.98
CA ARG A 375 17.72 16.25 1.60
C ARG A 375 16.35 15.67 1.31
N VAL A 376 15.32 16.40 1.73
CA VAL A 376 13.93 15.97 1.61
C VAL A 376 13.06 17.14 1.18
N THR A 377 12.28 16.93 0.15
CA THR A 377 11.12 17.76 -0.21
C THR A 377 9.85 16.93 0.03
N LEU A 378 8.86 17.55 0.68
CA LEU A 378 7.68 16.86 1.17
C LEU A 378 6.42 17.64 0.78
N THR A 379 5.48 16.97 0.14
CA THR A 379 4.13 17.48 -0.14
C THR A 379 3.11 16.59 0.57
N VAL A 380 2.25 17.18 1.41
CA VAL A 380 1.29 16.43 2.24
C VAL A 380 -0.12 17.00 2.16
N ARG A 381 -1.12 16.11 2.27
CA ARG A 381 -2.54 16.47 2.42
C ARG A 381 -3.06 16.25 3.84
N ASP A 382 -2.46 15.29 4.55
CA ASP A 382 -2.78 14.95 5.93
C ASP A 382 -1.73 15.55 6.88
N PRO A 383 -2.09 15.91 8.12
CA PRO A 383 -1.12 16.35 9.11
C PRO A 383 -0.01 15.31 9.33
N VAL A 384 1.23 15.75 9.27
CA VAL A 384 2.41 14.92 9.53
C VAL A 384 2.61 14.76 11.04
N ASP A 385 2.92 13.54 11.48
CA ASP A 385 3.34 13.25 12.84
C ASP A 385 4.84 13.55 12.97
N TYR A 386 5.66 12.87 12.16
CA TYR A 386 7.11 13.06 12.13
C TYR A 386 7.75 12.65 10.79
N LEU A 387 8.93 13.19 10.55
CA LEU A 387 9.90 12.76 9.57
C LEU A 387 11.09 12.10 10.29
N GLU A 388 11.58 11.00 9.75
CA GLU A 388 12.73 10.28 10.28
C GLU A 388 13.75 9.92 9.20
N VAL A 389 15.03 9.96 9.59
CA VAL A 389 16.10 9.27 8.88
C VAL A 389 16.48 8.05 9.69
N ILE A 390 16.38 6.88 9.07
CA ILE A 390 16.71 5.60 9.67
C ILE A 390 18.03 5.11 9.09
N VAL A 391 18.94 4.66 9.95
CA VAL A 391 20.22 4.06 9.58
C VAL A 391 20.32 2.71 10.27
N ASN A 392 20.44 1.64 9.49
CA ASN A 392 20.58 0.28 10.00
C ASN A 392 19.50 -0.13 11.03
N GLY A 393 18.25 0.27 10.78
CA GLY A 393 17.10 -0.01 11.65
C GLY A 393 17.02 0.85 12.91
N MET A 394 17.84 1.90 13.03
CA MET A 394 17.80 2.83 14.16
C MET A 394 17.50 4.26 13.67
N VAL A 395 16.71 5.00 14.44
CA VAL A 395 16.40 6.41 14.14
C VAL A 395 17.66 7.26 14.39
N HIS A 396 18.21 7.82 13.31
CA HIS A 396 19.34 8.75 13.33
C HIS A 396 18.87 10.20 13.54
N TYR A 397 17.76 10.56 12.89
CA TYR A 397 17.14 11.87 12.99
C TYR A 397 15.62 11.70 13.07
N THR A 398 14.97 12.55 13.88
CA THR A 398 13.51 12.65 13.95
C THR A 398 13.11 14.11 14.17
N ALA A 399 12.06 14.57 13.49
CA ALA A 399 11.51 15.89 13.70
C ALA A 399 10.01 15.94 13.34
N LYS A 400 9.25 16.76 14.06
CA LYS A 400 7.93 17.21 13.58
C LYS A 400 8.08 18.16 12.41
N LEU A 401 7.03 18.32 11.60
CA LEU A 401 7.12 19.14 10.39
C LEU A 401 7.40 20.63 10.69
N ASP A 402 6.85 21.17 11.78
CA ASP A 402 7.10 22.55 12.20
C ASP A 402 8.53 22.75 12.71
N GLU A 403 9.08 21.76 13.42
CA GLU A 403 10.49 21.73 13.85
C GLU A 403 11.44 21.64 12.65
N PHE A 404 11.13 20.76 11.69
CA PHE A 404 11.88 20.61 10.44
C PHE A 404 11.90 21.93 9.63
N ALA A 405 10.74 22.58 9.48
CA ALA A 405 10.64 23.88 8.81
C ALA A 405 11.42 24.98 9.55
N LYS A 406 11.34 25.05 10.89
CA LYS A 406 12.10 26.00 11.72
C LYS A 406 13.61 25.79 11.62
N ALA A 407 14.06 24.55 11.43
CA ALA A 407 15.46 24.20 11.18
C ALA A 407 15.93 24.53 9.75
N GLY A 408 15.08 25.16 8.93
CA GLY A 408 15.38 25.49 7.54
C GLY A 408 15.46 24.26 6.63
N GLY A 409 14.74 23.19 6.98
CA GLY A 409 14.75 21.93 6.22
C GLY A 409 16.06 21.14 6.32
N ARG A 410 16.90 21.43 7.33
CA ARG A 410 18.21 20.78 7.49
C ARG A 410 18.10 19.50 8.31
N ILE A 411 18.68 18.43 7.77
CA ILE A 411 18.81 17.13 8.42
C ILE A 411 20.28 16.92 8.80
N SER A 412 20.54 16.36 9.97
CA SER A 412 21.91 16.04 10.40
C SER A 412 22.54 14.98 9.51
N SER A 413 23.77 15.23 9.03
CA SER A 413 24.51 14.30 8.19
C SER A 413 24.71 12.93 8.87
N ILE A 414 24.69 11.88 8.05
CA ILE A 414 24.93 10.50 8.42
C ILE A 414 26.43 10.24 8.29
N ASN A 415 27.07 9.82 9.38
CA ASN A 415 28.47 9.41 9.33
C ASN A 415 28.58 7.93 9.00
N VAL A 416 29.16 7.62 7.86
CA VAL A 416 29.31 6.26 7.35
C VAL A 416 30.78 5.84 7.45
N SER A 417 31.02 4.76 8.17
CA SER A 417 32.34 4.13 8.29
C SER A 417 32.25 2.60 8.35
N GLN A 418 31.06 2.04 8.17
CA GLN A 418 30.78 0.61 8.21
C GLN A 418 29.68 0.28 7.19
N PRO A 419 29.63 -0.98 6.72
CA PRO A 419 28.56 -1.40 5.83
C PRO A 419 27.18 -1.17 6.45
N GLY A 420 26.23 -0.78 5.61
CA GLY A 420 24.90 -0.45 6.09
C GLY A 420 23.94 0.01 5.03
N TRP A 421 22.84 0.56 5.51
CA TRP A 421 21.80 1.19 4.71
C TRP A 421 21.19 2.36 5.48
N ALA A 422 20.62 3.30 4.74
CA ALA A 422 19.81 4.38 5.28
C ALA A 422 18.54 4.56 4.44
N LEU A 423 17.46 5.04 5.05
CA LEU A 423 16.25 5.46 4.35
C LEU A 423 15.59 6.63 5.06
N VAL A 424 14.68 7.30 4.36
CA VAL A 424 13.83 8.36 4.92
C VAL A 424 12.40 7.85 5.03
N ARG A 425 11.74 8.16 6.14
CA ARG A 425 10.31 7.91 6.35
C ARG A 425 9.61 9.18 6.80
N VAL A 426 8.38 9.36 6.35
CA VAL A 426 7.43 10.36 6.87
C VAL A 426 6.15 9.64 7.28
N VAL A 427 5.69 9.87 8.52
CA VAL A 427 4.46 9.27 9.05
C VAL A 427 3.44 10.37 9.35
N THR A 428 2.18 10.11 9.05
CA THR A 428 1.07 11.05 9.30
C THR A 428 0.35 10.78 10.62
N LEU A 429 -0.46 11.75 11.05
CA LEU A 429 -1.38 11.62 12.17
C LEU A 429 -2.67 10.86 11.81
N HIS A 430 -2.75 10.20 10.65
CA HIS A 430 -3.94 9.45 10.26
C HIS A 430 -4.31 8.39 11.30
N GLU A 431 -5.58 8.36 11.72
CA GLU A 431 -6.04 7.57 12.88
C GLU A 431 -6.46 6.15 12.49
N ASP A 432 -6.93 5.95 11.25
CA ASP A 432 -7.56 4.70 10.83
C ASP A 432 -6.55 3.60 10.47
N HIS A 433 -5.32 3.97 10.09
CA HIS A 433 -4.21 3.03 9.87
C HIS A 433 -2.87 3.75 9.72
N PHE A 434 -1.79 2.97 9.61
CA PHE A 434 -0.45 3.49 9.32
C PHE A 434 -0.40 4.12 7.93
N ARG A 435 -0.24 5.45 7.89
CA ARG A 435 -0.12 6.19 6.65
C ARG A 435 1.20 6.93 6.59
N ALA A 436 2.01 6.59 5.59
CA ALA A 436 3.40 6.99 5.51
C ALA A 436 3.89 7.10 4.06
N ALA A 437 5.05 7.73 3.90
CA ALA A 437 5.92 7.59 2.74
C ALA A 437 7.30 7.11 3.19
N VAL A 438 7.89 6.17 2.45
CA VAL A 438 9.19 5.55 2.79
C VAL A 438 10.03 5.47 1.53
N SER A 439 11.22 6.07 1.54
CA SER A 439 12.17 5.93 0.43
C SER A 439 12.69 4.50 0.35
N ALA A 440 13.13 4.08 -0.83
CA ALA A 440 14.05 2.96 -0.91
C ALA A 440 15.35 3.25 -0.17
N PRO A 441 16.07 2.19 0.26
CA PRO A 441 17.31 2.37 0.97
C PRO A 441 18.42 2.87 0.04
N TRP A 442 19.22 3.81 0.53
CA TRP A 442 20.61 3.95 0.11
C TRP A 442 21.44 2.89 0.82
N TYR A 443 22.49 2.43 0.16
CA TYR A 443 23.36 1.40 0.71
C TYR A 443 24.81 1.86 0.81
N PHE A 444 25.50 1.33 1.81
CA PHE A 444 26.90 1.59 2.07
C PHE A 444 27.65 0.25 2.02
N GLU A 445 28.52 0.08 1.04
CA GLU A 445 29.45 -1.04 0.97
C GLU A 445 30.85 -0.57 1.36
N VAL A 446 31.50 -1.27 2.27
CA VAL A 446 32.83 -0.89 2.77
C VAL A 446 33.78 -2.06 2.57
N GLY A 447 34.85 -1.85 1.80
CA GLY A 447 35.80 -2.92 1.46
C GLY A 447 35.15 -4.10 0.72
N GLY A 448 34.13 -3.83 -0.09
CA GLY A 448 33.33 -4.85 -0.80
C GLY A 448 32.42 -5.69 0.10
N GLN A 449 32.25 -5.31 1.37
CA GLN A 449 31.38 -6.00 2.31
C GLN A 449 30.03 -5.28 2.45
N ARG A 450 28.97 -6.09 2.55
CA ARG A 450 27.61 -5.64 2.91
C ARG A 450 27.36 -5.81 4.38
N ARG A 451 26.39 -5.08 4.94
CA ARG A 451 25.98 -5.28 6.33
C ARG A 451 25.30 -6.64 6.51
N ILE A 452 25.75 -7.41 7.48
CA ILE A 452 25.06 -8.59 7.98
C ILE A 452 25.01 -8.48 9.50
N SER A 453 23.84 -8.09 10.02
CA SER A 453 23.58 -7.99 11.46
C SER A 453 23.28 -9.37 12.04
N LYS A 454 24.06 -9.74 13.06
CA LYS A 454 23.83 -10.95 13.85
C LYS A 454 22.42 -10.99 14.42
N ARG A 455 21.94 -9.88 15.01
CA ARG A 455 20.57 -9.77 15.54
C ARG A 455 19.50 -10.08 14.49
N SER A 456 19.63 -9.54 13.28
CA SER A 456 18.65 -9.75 12.20
C SER A 456 18.69 -11.18 11.65
N VAL A 457 19.88 -11.78 11.55
CA VAL A 457 20.01 -13.20 11.20
C VAL A 457 19.35 -14.10 12.26
N GLU A 458 19.62 -13.85 13.54
CA GLU A 458 18.99 -14.60 14.63
C GLU A 458 17.46 -14.38 14.69
N PHE A 459 16.98 -13.21 14.29
CA PHE A 459 15.55 -12.93 14.15
C PHE A 459 14.91 -13.89 13.15
N PHE A 460 15.48 -14.07 11.96
CA PHE A 460 14.96 -15.01 10.97
C PHE A 460 15.22 -16.49 11.32
N GLN A 461 16.29 -16.81 12.06
CA GLN A 461 16.49 -18.16 12.59
C GLN A 461 15.38 -18.55 13.59
N ARG A 462 15.01 -17.64 14.49
CA ARG A 462 13.88 -17.86 15.42
C ARG A 462 12.57 -18.00 14.67
N TRP A 463 12.32 -17.13 13.69
CA TRP A 463 11.13 -17.24 12.84
C TRP A 463 11.09 -18.60 12.12
N LEU A 464 12.20 -19.07 11.57
CA LEU A 464 12.29 -20.38 10.92
C LEU A 464 11.96 -21.52 11.89
N ALA A 465 12.49 -21.48 13.11
CA ALA A 465 12.18 -22.47 14.14
C ALA A 465 10.69 -22.47 14.54
N ASP A 466 10.08 -21.29 14.63
CA ASP A 466 8.64 -21.15 14.89
C ASP A 466 7.82 -21.72 13.73
N PHE A 467 8.21 -21.44 12.48
CA PHE A 467 7.55 -21.99 11.29
C PHE A 467 7.61 -23.53 11.25
N GLU A 468 8.75 -24.11 11.61
CA GLU A 468 8.85 -25.58 11.71
C GLU A 468 7.96 -26.17 12.79
N THR A 469 7.74 -25.43 13.88
CA THR A 469 6.84 -25.85 14.96
C THR A 469 5.39 -25.76 14.49
N GLU A 470 5.03 -24.67 13.83
CA GLU A 470 3.72 -24.47 13.21
C GLU A 470 3.40 -25.58 12.21
N LEU A 471 4.31 -25.88 11.25
CA LEU A 471 4.13 -26.96 10.28
C LEU A 471 3.87 -28.32 10.92
N LYS A 472 4.60 -28.66 11.98
CA LYS A 472 4.41 -29.94 12.70
C LYS A 472 3.08 -30.02 13.45
N SER A 473 2.49 -28.88 13.77
CA SER A 473 1.18 -28.81 14.44
C SER A 473 0.01 -28.98 13.45
N GLN A 474 0.25 -28.73 12.16
CA GLN A 474 -0.76 -28.84 11.12
C GLN A 474 -0.92 -30.30 10.66
N ARG A 475 -2.14 -30.83 10.80
CA ARG A 475 -2.45 -32.24 10.49
C ARG A 475 -2.28 -32.60 9.01
N GLU A 476 -2.46 -31.62 8.12
CA GLU A 476 -2.51 -31.82 6.66
C GLU A 476 -1.22 -31.37 5.95
N ALA A 477 -0.23 -30.89 6.70
CA ALA A 477 1.04 -30.45 6.12
C ALA A 477 1.89 -31.63 5.61
N ASP A 478 2.32 -31.56 4.35
CA ASP A 478 3.27 -32.51 3.78
C ASP A 478 4.71 -32.17 4.22
N LEU A 479 5.07 -32.60 5.43
CA LEU A 479 6.39 -32.37 6.00
C LEU A 479 7.54 -32.88 5.11
N ALA A 480 7.31 -33.92 4.29
CA ALA A 480 8.32 -34.44 3.39
C ALA A 480 8.60 -33.47 2.23
N ALA A 481 7.56 -32.84 1.69
CA ALA A 481 7.67 -31.81 0.66
C ALA A 481 8.38 -30.55 1.17
N TYR A 482 8.17 -30.14 2.43
CA TYR A 482 8.85 -28.99 3.03
C TYR A 482 10.32 -29.24 3.40
N ALA A 483 10.69 -30.48 3.69
CA ALA A 483 11.99 -30.81 4.29
C ALA A 483 13.22 -30.32 3.48
N PRO A 484 13.27 -30.39 2.14
CA PRO A 484 14.39 -29.84 1.36
C PRO A 484 14.57 -28.34 1.57
N TYR A 485 13.47 -27.57 1.52
CA TYR A 485 13.48 -26.12 1.66
C TYR A 485 13.90 -25.68 3.07
N ILE A 486 13.37 -26.34 4.11
CA ILE A 486 13.75 -26.06 5.51
C ILE A 486 15.22 -26.36 5.76
N ARG A 487 15.76 -27.46 5.24
CA ARG A 487 17.20 -27.79 5.38
C ARG A 487 18.08 -26.76 4.68
N ALA A 488 17.69 -26.32 3.48
CA ALA A 488 18.41 -25.26 2.76
C ALA A 488 18.39 -23.94 3.53
N ALA A 489 17.23 -23.55 4.07
CA ALA A 489 17.08 -22.33 4.86
C ALA A 489 17.94 -22.36 6.13
N ARG A 490 17.94 -23.46 6.90
CA ARG A 490 18.81 -23.60 8.07
C ARG A 490 20.29 -23.41 7.74
N ARG A 491 20.76 -24.03 6.65
CA ARG A 491 22.15 -23.90 6.22
C ARG A 491 22.48 -22.46 5.83
N PHE A 492 21.61 -21.83 5.03
CA PHE A 492 21.79 -20.45 4.61
C PHE A 492 21.92 -19.51 5.82
N TRP A 493 20.97 -19.57 6.77
CA TRP A 493 21.00 -18.69 7.93
C TRP A 493 22.16 -18.97 8.88
N GLN A 494 22.62 -20.22 8.97
CA GLN A 494 23.84 -20.56 9.71
C GLN A 494 25.08 -19.91 9.06
N VAL A 495 25.21 -19.95 7.75
CA VAL A 495 26.30 -19.28 7.02
C VAL A 495 26.24 -17.76 7.20
N GLN A 496 25.05 -17.15 7.09
CA GLN A 496 24.88 -15.72 7.35
C GLN A 496 25.26 -15.34 8.79
N LEU A 497 24.99 -16.21 9.77
CA LEU A 497 25.37 -15.98 11.16
C LEU A 497 26.90 -15.99 11.34
N GLU A 498 27.59 -16.89 10.65
CA GLU A 498 29.06 -16.98 10.65
C GLU A 498 29.72 -15.80 9.94
N GLN A 499 29.05 -15.23 8.92
CA GLN A 499 29.49 -14.06 8.16
C GLN A 499 29.06 -12.72 8.77
N ALA A 500 28.30 -12.73 9.87
CA ALA A 500 27.78 -11.52 10.48
C ALA A 500 28.90 -10.55 10.88
N ASN A 501 28.84 -9.32 10.36
CA ASN A 501 29.82 -8.27 10.58
C ASN A 501 29.28 -7.07 11.38
N ALA A 502 28.01 -7.15 11.78
CA ALA A 502 27.38 -6.19 12.68
C ALA A 502 26.64 -6.91 13.82
N ARG A 503 26.42 -6.19 14.91
CA ARG A 503 25.65 -6.72 16.06
C ARG A 503 24.16 -6.78 15.76
#